data_AF-G2PJE8-F1
#
_entry.id   AF-G2PJE8-F1
#
_cell.length_a   1.000
_cell.length_b   1.000
_cell.length_c   1.000
_cell.angle_alpha   90.00
_cell.angle_beta   90.00
_cell.angle_gamma   90.00
#
_symmetry.space_group_name_H-M   'P 1'
#
loop_
_entity.id
_entity.type
_entity.pdbx_description
1 polymer ?
#
loop_
_entity_poly.entity_id
_entity_poly.type
_entity_poly.pdbx_seq_one_letter_code
_entity_poly.pdbx_strand_id
1 'polypeptide(L)'
;MMKLTILIAVIVVLKYLVPRLVNFGAPEKSERKSEWHYRIKFAKLNKEKFEKATQEEKEEMLYYFTHKLRQGDNYGEVSFKNMPKQLQVVWLVNELEMEVNNGGYLQFFTNASGRYADETLEALELIGATYNRELLKNAYDVLIKYNENPNNLNEKINSKKIYEFIDLSKLYENSELQNELYEMDKKFYQYKENLSKLKMDYFEDHCQTLWPELERKYFN
;
A
#
# COMPACT_ATOMS: atom_id res chain seq x y z
N MET A 1 -25.75 14.51 -49.10
CA MET A 1 -26.83 14.29 -48.10
C MET A 1 -27.30 12.83 -48.03
N MET A 2 -27.62 12.17 -49.15
CA MET A 2 -28.17 10.79 -49.18
C MET A 2 -27.30 9.69 -48.53
N LYS A 3 -25.97 9.81 -48.59
CA LYS A 3 -25.04 8.81 -47.99
C LYS A 3 -25.09 8.79 -46.45
N LEU A 4 -25.36 9.93 -45.82
CA LEU A 4 -25.45 10.02 -44.35
C LEU A 4 -26.74 9.38 -43.84
N THR A 5 -27.85 9.58 -44.56
CA THR A 5 -29.15 9.00 -44.24
C THR A 5 -29.12 7.47 -44.36
N ILE A 6 -28.46 6.94 -45.39
CA ILE A 6 -28.28 5.48 -45.56
C ILE A 6 -27.39 4.92 -44.44
N LEU A 7 -26.31 5.61 -44.06
CA LEU A 7 -25.45 5.17 -42.96
C LEU A 7 -26.20 5.13 -41.62
N ILE A 8 -27.01 6.15 -41.33
CA ILE A 8 -27.86 6.18 -40.12
C ILE A 8 -28.88 5.04 -40.15
N ALA A 9 -29.53 4.79 -41.28
CA ALA A 9 -30.48 3.70 -41.42
C ALA A 9 -29.82 2.33 -41.18
N VAL A 10 -28.61 2.11 -41.71
CA VAL A 10 -27.83 0.88 -41.46
C VAL A 10 -27.46 0.73 -39.98
N ILE A 11 -27.01 1.80 -39.31
CA ILE A 11 -26.69 1.75 -37.87
C ILE A 11 -27.94 1.43 -37.04
N VAL A 12 -29.09 2.03 -37.36
CA VAL A 12 -30.36 1.77 -36.66
C VAL A 12 -30.80 0.32 -36.86
N VAL A 13 -30.72 -0.20 -38.08
CA VAL A 13 -31.06 -1.59 -38.42
C VAL A 13 -30.11 -2.56 -37.70
N LEU A 14 -28.80 -2.30 -37.71
CA LEU A 14 -27.82 -3.12 -36.99
C LEU A 14 -28.06 -3.07 -35.48
N LYS A 15 -28.33 -1.91 -34.89
CA LYS A 15 -28.65 -1.78 -33.45
C LYS A 15 -29.90 -2.57 -33.05
N TYR A 16 -30.84 -2.74 -33.98
CA TYR A 16 -32.06 -3.51 -33.76
C TYR A 16 -31.88 -5.02 -33.98
N LEU A 17 -31.14 -5.42 -35.02
CA LEU A 17 -30.95 -6.81 -35.40
C LEU A 17 -29.86 -7.51 -34.55
N VAL A 18 -28.76 -6.83 -34.25
CA VAL A 18 -27.61 -7.43 -33.55
C VAL A 18 -27.99 -8.01 -32.18
N PRO A 19 -28.75 -7.33 -31.29
CA PRO A 19 -29.20 -7.91 -30.02
C PRO A 19 -30.15 -9.10 -30.14
N ARG A 20 -30.76 -9.32 -31.31
CA ARG A 20 -31.67 -10.45 -31.58
C ARG A 20 -30.98 -11.63 -32.23
N LEU A 21 -29.89 -11.37 -32.95
CA LEU A 21 -29.11 -12.38 -33.68
C LEU A 21 -27.92 -12.89 -32.87
N VAL A 22 -27.45 -12.10 -31.90
CA VAL A 22 -26.30 -12.43 -31.04
C VAL A 22 -26.77 -12.57 -29.60
N ASN A 23 -26.61 -13.76 -29.03
CA ASN A 23 -26.74 -13.93 -27.59
C ASN A 23 -25.48 -13.38 -26.91
N PHE A 24 -25.55 -12.14 -26.44
CA PHE A 24 -24.44 -11.47 -25.74
C PHE A 24 -24.13 -12.07 -24.36
N GLY A 25 -24.93 -13.03 -23.89
CA GLY A 25 -24.90 -13.47 -22.49
C GLY A 25 -25.40 -12.38 -21.55
N ALA A 26 -25.57 -12.71 -20.27
CA ALA A 26 -25.68 -11.67 -19.26
C ALA A 26 -24.35 -10.91 -19.21
N PRO A 27 -24.34 -9.56 -19.14
CA PRO A 27 -23.11 -8.85 -18.86
C PRO A 27 -22.50 -9.43 -17.59
N GLU A 28 -21.19 -9.65 -17.60
CA GLU A 28 -20.47 -10.06 -16.40
C GLU A 28 -20.84 -9.07 -15.29
N LYS A 29 -21.31 -9.59 -14.14
CA LYS A 29 -21.64 -8.72 -13.02
C LYS A 29 -20.35 -7.99 -12.64
N SER A 30 -20.35 -6.67 -12.74
CA SER A 30 -19.21 -5.87 -12.29
C SER A 30 -18.90 -6.25 -10.85
N GLU A 31 -17.65 -6.57 -10.56
CA GLU A 31 -17.23 -6.86 -9.19
C GLU A 31 -17.62 -5.70 -8.27
N ARG A 32 -18.21 -6.02 -7.11
CA ARG A 32 -18.56 -5.02 -6.12
C ARG A 32 -17.26 -4.47 -5.52
N LYS A 33 -16.89 -3.28 -5.97
CA LYS A 33 -15.74 -2.55 -5.43
C LYS A 33 -16.04 -2.03 -4.03
N SER A 34 -15.08 -2.18 -3.12
CA SER A 34 -15.15 -1.67 -1.75
C SER A 34 -15.02 -0.14 -1.73
N GLU A 35 -15.38 0.48 -0.61
CA GLU A 35 -15.15 1.91 -0.39
C GLU A 35 -13.66 2.28 -0.53
N TRP A 36 -12.77 1.46 0.03
CA TRP A 36 -11.31 1.58 -0.08
C TRP A 36 -10.83 1.72 -1.53
N HIS A 37 -11.40 0.93 -2.46
CA HIS A 37 -11.06 1.05 -3.88
C HIS A 37 -11.32 2.45 -4.42
N TYR A 38 -12.47 3.05 -4.07
CA TYR A 38 -12.84 4.38 -4.54
C TYR A 38 -12.01 5.47 -3.89
N ARG A 39 -11.72 5.37 -2.59
CA ARG A 39 -10.86 6.31 -1.88
C ARG A 39 -9.47 6.39 -2.49
N ILE A 40 -8.84 5.25 -2.78
CA ILE A 40 -7.54 5.21 -3.45
C ILE A 40 -7.62 5.75 -4.87
N LYS A 41 -8.55 5.23 -5.68
CA LYS A 41 -8.66 5.62 -7.09
C LYS A 41 -8.79 7.14 -7.25
N PHE A 42 -9.60 7.76 -6.38
CA PHE A 42 -9.87 9.19 -6.42
C PHE A 42 -9.01 10.03 -5.47
N ALA A 43 -8.03 9.42 -4.79
CA ALA A 43 -7.11 10.13 -3.91
C ALA A 43 -6.39 11.24 -4.67
N LYS A 44 -6.33 12.42 -4.05
CA LYS A 44 -5.64 13.61 -4.54
C LYS A 44 -4.91 14.24 -3.36
N LEU A 45 -3.65 14.58 -3.59
CA LEU A 45 -2.83 15.31 -2.64
C LEU A 45 -2.32 16.58 -3.34
N ASN A 46 -2.81 17.73 -2.91
CA ASN A 46 -2.33 19.04 -3.36
C ASN A 46 -2.29 20.00 -2.17
N LYS A 47 -1.49 21.07 -2.32
CA LYS A 47 -1.20 22.04 -1.27
C LYS A 47 -2.48 22.65 -0.67
N GLU A 48 -3.34 23.20 -1.51
CA GLU A 48 -4.55 23.92 -1.07
C GLU A 48 -5.47 23.03 -0.21
N LYS A 49 -5.71 21.78 -0.65
CA LYS A 49 -6.55 20.85 0.10
C LYS A 49 -5.90 20.43 1.40
N PHE A 50 -4.60 20.16 1.38
CA PHE A 50 -3.86 19.70 2.55
C PHE A 50 -3.81 20.78 3.64
N GLU A 51 -3.57 22.04 3.27
CA GLU A 51 -3.52 23.17 4.22
C GLU A 51 -4.88 23.48 4.87
N LYS A 52 -5.99 23.19 4.19
CA LYS A 52 -7.35 23.40 4.70
C LYS A 52 -7.91 22.21 5.49
N ALA A 53 -7.26 21.05 5.41
CA ALA A 53 -7.70 19.82 6.02
C ALA A 53 -7.40 19.77 7.53
N THR A 54 -8.25 19.06 8.27
CA THR A 54 -7.96 18.63 9.65
C THR A 54 -6.80 17.64 9.69
N GLN A 55 -6.25 17.39 10.88
CA GLN A 55 -5.15 16.44 11.06
C GLN A 55 -5.50 15.03 10.56
N GLU A 56 -6.70 14.54 10.89
CA GLU A 56 -7.19 13.23 10.45
C GLU A 56 -7.35 13.17 8.93
N GLU A 57 -7.94 14.21 8.32
CA GLU A 57 -8.08 14.28 6.85
C GLU A 57 -6.71 14.34 6.17
N LYS A 58 -5.72 15.04 6.73
CA LYS A 58 -4.35 15.05 6.20
C LYS A 58 -3.73 13.65 6.21
N GLU A 59 -3.88 12.92 7.31
CA GLU A 59 -3.40 11.53 7.43
C GLU A 59 -4.09 10.61 6.40
N GLU A 60 -5.42 10.71 6.27
CA GLU A 60 -6.17 9.97 5.24
C GLU A 60 -5.71 10.33 3.82
N MET A 61 -5.53 11.61 3.53
CA MET A 61 -5.08 12.08 2.21
C MET A 61 -3.72 11.46 1.85
N LEU A 62 -2.78 11.46 2.79
CA LEU A 62 -1.46 10.86 2.58
C LEU A 62 -1.54 9.34 2.44
N TYR A 63 -2.32 8.68 3.29
CA TYR A 63 -2.54 7.24 3.24
C TYR A 63 -3.09 6.82 1.87
N TYR A 64 -4.23 7.36 1.45
CA TYR A 64 -4.84 6.94 0.19
C TYR A 64 -4.01 7.36 -1.03
N PHE A 65 -3.33 8.51 -0.98
CA PHE A 65 -2.50 8.95 -2.10
C PHE A 65 -1.24 8.10 -2.26
N THR A 66 -0.56 7.73 -1.16
CA THR A 66 0.59 6.81 -1.23
C THR A 66 0.16 5.45 -1.79
N HIS A 67 -0.94 4.87 -1.30
CA HIS A 67 -1.48 3.62 -1.87
C HIS A 67 -1.86 3.74 -3.35
N LYS A 68 -2.41 4.90 -3.78
CA LYS A 68 -2.70 5.15 -5.20
C LYS A 68 -1.45 5.08 -6.07
N LEU A 69 -0.35 5.68 -5.59
CA LEU A 69 0.93 5.60 -6.28
C LEU A 69 1.42 4.15 -6.32
N ARG A 70 1.37 3.43 -5.19
CA ARG A 70 1.80 2.03 -5.10
C ARG A 70 0.99 1.09 -6.01
N GLN A 71 -0.30 1.37 -6.24
CA GLN A 71 -1.11 0.60 -7.19
C GLN A 71 -0.66 0.71 -8.65
N GLY A 72 0.17 1.70 -9.01
CA GLY A 72 0.63 1.93 -10.39
C GLY A 72 1.39 0.75 -11.01
N ASP A 73 2.03 -0.08 -10.18
CA ASP A 73 2.69 -1.33 -10.60
C ASP A 73 2.30 -2.52 -9.69
N ASN A 74 1.09 -2.46 -9.12
CA ASN A 74 0.60 -3.45 -8.15
C ASN A 74 1.55 -3.68 -6.97
N TYR A 75 1.96 -2.58 -6.32
CA TYR A 75 2.90 -2.60 -5.21
C TYR A 75 4.26 -3.20 -5.57
N GLY A 76 4.71 -3.08 -6.82
CA GLY A 76 6.05 -3.46 -7.30
C GLY A 76 7.14 -2.47 -6.87
N GLU A 77 8.37 -2.61 -7.38
CA GLU A 77 9.47 -1.71 -7.01
C GLU A 77 9.40 -0.34 -7.69
N VAL A 78 8.85 -0.28 -8.91
CA VAL A 78 8.89 0.92 -9.76
C VAL A 78 8.07 2.03 -9.12
N SER A 79 6.88 1.74 -8.59
CA SER A 79 6.05 2.75 -7.95
C SER A 79 6.63 3.26 -6.63
N PHE A 80 7.39 2.43 -5.90
CA PHE A 80 8.10 2.87 -4.69
C PHE A 80 9.27 3.77 -5.07
N LYS A 81 10.17 3.30 -5.95
CA LYS A 81 11.35 4.06 -6.40
C LYS A 81 10.99 5.42 -7.01
N ASN A 82 9.85 5.50 -7.71
CA ASN A 82 9.37 6.74 -8.31
C ASN A 82 8.53 7.61 -7.35
N MET A 83 8.19 7.13 -6.16
CA MET A 83 7.48 7.93 -5.17
C MET A 83 8.41 9.00 -4.57
N PRO A 84 7.95 10.25 -4.39
CA PRO A 84 8.74 11.27 -3.70
C PRO A 84 9.17 10.82 -2.30
N LYS A 85 10.40 11.14 -1.87
CA LYS A 85 10.98 10.64 -0.61
C LYS A 85 10.11 10.92 0.62
N GLN A 86 9.49 12.10 0.70
CA GLN A 86 8.56 12.45 1.78
C GLN A 86 7.38 11.46 1.87
N LEU A 87 6.84 11.07 0.71
CA LEU A 87 5.74 10.12 0.62
C LEU A 87 6.20 8.67 0.85
N GLN A 88 7.44 8.32 0.47
CA GLN A 88 8.03 7.02 0.81
C GLN A 88 8.11 6.85 2.33
N VAL A 89 8.65 7.84 3.06
CA VAL A 89 8.74 7.82 4.52
C VAL A 89 7.36 7.61 5.15
N VAL A 90 6.35 8.37 4.70
CA VAL A 90 4.98 8.22 5.20
C VAL A 90 4.42 6.83 4.93
N TRP A 91 4.60 6.30 3.73
CA TRP A 91 4.12 4.96 3.37
C TRP A 91 4.80 3.87 4.20
N LEU A 92 6.12 3.88 4.31
CA LEU A 92 6.89 2.87 5.07
C LEU A 92 6.49 2.82 6.54
N VAL A 93 6.33 3.98 7.19
CA VAL A 93 5.93 4.06 8.60
C VAL A 93 4.49 3.57 8.79
N ASN A 94 3.58 3.91 7.87
CA ASN A 94 2.20 3.40 7.88
C ASN A 94 2.15 1.88 7.72
N GLU A 95 2.90 1.31 6.76
CA GLU A 95 2.92 -0.14 6.54
C GLU A 95 3.48 -0.87 7.76
N LEU A 96 4.57 -0.36 8.37
CA LEU A 96 5.09 -0.94 9.60
C LEU A 96 4.02 -0.96 10.70
N GLU A 97 3.40 0.20 10.97
CA GLU A 97 2.40 0.32 12.04
C GLU A 97 1.16 -0.55 11.78
N MET A 98 0.66 -0.59 10.54
CA MET A 98 -0.49 -1.42 10.18
C MET A 98 -0.17 -2.91 10.29
N GLU A 99 0.96 -3.36 9.75
CA GLU A 99 1.28 -4.78 9.68
C GLU A 99 1.62 -5.34 11.05
N VAL A 100 2.39 -4.59 11.86
CA VAL A 100 2.73 -5.01 13.22
C VAL A 100 1.48 -5.03 14.10
N ASN A 101 0.58 -4.04 13.99
CA ASN A 101 -0.68 -4.08 14.75
C ASN A 101 -1.65 -5.18 14.31
N ASN A 102 -1.60 -5.59 13.03
CA ASN A 102 -2.49 -6.63 12.52
C ASN A 102 -1.98 -8.05 12.80
N GLY A 103 -0.67 -8.27 12.77
CA GLY A 103 -0.08 -9.62 12.90
C GLY A 103 1.38 -9.66 13.34
N GLY A 104 1.89 -8.60 13.95
CA GLY A 104 3.25 -8.51 14.46
C GLY A 104 4.32 -8.33 13.37
N TYR A 105 5.58 -8.28 13.80
CA TYR A 105 6.74 -8.19 12.91
C TYR A 105 6.81 -9.37 11.94
N LEU A 106 6.30 -10.55 12.32
CA LEU A 106 6.24 -11.70 11.43
C LEU A 106 5.35 -11.42 10.20
N GLN A 107 4.20 -10.77 10.40
CA GLN A 107 3.35 -10.35 9.29
C GLN A 107 4.02 -9.25 8.45
N PHE A 108 4.63 -8.24 9.09
CA PHE A 108 5.38 -7.20 8.39
C PHE A 108 6.44 -7.78 7.45
N PHE A 109 7.28 -8.70 7.95
CA PHE A 109 8.33 -9.31 7.14
C PHE A 109 7.82 -10.26 6.06
N THR A 110 6.65 -10.88 6.26
CA THR A 110 6.06 -11.81 5.29
C THR A 110 5.34 -11.07 4.17
N ASN A 111 4.71 -9.95 4.48
CA ASN A 111 3.98 -9.16 3.50
C ASN A 111 4.93 -8.37 2.60
N ALA A 112 4.39 -7.82 1.51
CA ALA A 112 5.16 -7.12 0.49
C ALA A 112 5.90 -5.87 1.01
N SER A 113 5.51 -5.34 2.17
CA SER A 113 6.17 -4.24 2.87
C SER A 113 7.51 -4.64 3.48
N GLY A 114 7.65 -5.89 3.94
CA GLY A 114 8.86 -6.41 4.59
C GLY A 114 10.13 -6.34 3.76
N ARG A 115 10.02 -6.35 2.42
CA ARG A 115 11.17 -6.20 1.52
C ARG A 115 11.83 -4.83 1.59
N TYR A 116 11.16 -3.85 2.21
CA TYR A 116 11.66 -2.50 2.43
C TYR A 116 12.11 -2.27 3.88
N ALA A 117 12.54 -3.32 4.59
CA ALA A 117 12.95 -3.23 5.98
C ALA A 117 14.09 -2.20 6.18
N ASP A 118 15.07 -2.16 5.27
CA ASP A 118 16.18 -1.21 5.33
C ASP A 118 15.71 0.23 5.11
N GLU A 119 14.86 0.48 4.11
CA GLU A 119 14.25 1.79 3.90
C GLU A 119 13.34 2.20 5.05
N THR A 120 12.70 1.23 5.72
CA THR A 120 11.86 1.48 6.90
C THR A 120 12.71 1.87 8.10
N LEU A 121 13.88 1.27 8.30
CA LEU A 121 14.86 1.69 9.30
C LEU A 121 15.33 3.12 9.06
N GLU A 122 15.63 3.48 7.82
CA GLU A 122 15.98 4.85 7.43
C GLU A 122 14.82 5.82 7.68
N ALA A 123 13.59 5.44 7.31
CA ALA A 123 12.40 6.24 7.55
C ALA A 123 12.16 6.51 9.04
N LEU A 124 12.30 5.50 9.89
CA LEU A 124 12.17 5.65 11.34
C LEU A 124 13.24 6.59 11.92
N GLU A 125 14.47 6.53 11.39
CA GLU A 125 15.53 7.48 11.75
C GLU A 125 15.18 8.91 11.34
N LEU A 126 14.70 9.12 10.11
CA LEU A 126 14.32 10.43 9.59
C LEU A 126 13.21 11.11 10.40
N ILE A 127 12.25 10.34 10.90
CA ILE A 127 11.15 10.87 11.75
C ILE A 127 11.54 10.96 13.24
N GLY A 128 12.76 10.56 13.61
CA GLY A 128 13.22 10.55 15.00
C GLY A 128 12.64 9.44 15.89
N ALA A 129 12.06 8.39 15.30
CA ALA A 129 11.48 7.24 16.01
C ALA A 129 12.56 6.22 16.42
N THR A 130 13.46 6.65 17.29
CA THR A 130 14.64 5.89 17.72
C THR A 130 14.30 4.54 18.37
N TYR A 131 13.24 4.47 19.18
CA TYR A 131 12.84 3.24 19.87
C TYR A 131 12.27 2.22 18.88
N ASN A 132 11.37 2.64 17.99
CA ASN A 132 10.80 1.75 16.98
C ASN A 132 11.84 1.32 15.94
N ARG A 133 12.79 2.19 15.59
CA ARG A 133 13.93 1.82 14.74
C ARG A 133 14.73 0.69 15.35
N GLU A 134 15.07 0.81 16.63
CA GLU A 134 15.82 -0.21 17.35
C GLU A 134 15.01 -1.52 17.48
N LEU A 135 13.70 -1.44 17.69
CA LEU A 135 12.84 -2.63 17.69
C LEU A 135 12.81 -3.33 16.33
N LEU A 136 12.62 -2.59 15.23
CA LEU A 136 12.63 -3.16 13.88
C LEU A 136 13.98 -3.80 13.57
N LYS A 137 15.08 -3.14 13.94
CA LYS A 137 16.43 -3.68 13.76
C LYS A 137 16.60 -5.00 14.52
N ASN A 138 16.20 -5.04 15.79
CA ASN A 138 16.28 -6.25 16.59
C ASN A 138 15.39 -7.38 16.04
N ALA A 139 14.19 -7.06 15.54
CA ALA A 139 13.31 -8.02 14.89
C ALA A 139 13.93 -8.57 13.58
N TYR A 140 14.63 -7.74 12.82
CA TYR A 140 15.37 -8.16 11.62
C TYR A 140 16.56 -9.06 11.98
N ASP A 141 17.30 -8.71 13.04
CA ASP A 141 18.42 -9.53 13.56
C ASP A 141 17.95 -10.92 14.02
N VAL A 142 16.72 -11.04 14.55
CA VAL A 142 16.09 -12.34 14.85
C VAL A 142 15.90 -13.17 13.58
N LEU A 143 15.45 -12.59 12.46
CA LEU A 143 15.35 -13.33 11.20
C LEU A 143 16.72 -13.88 10.79
N ILE A 144 17.75 -13.03 10.81
CA ILE A 144 19.12 -13.42 10.45
C ILE A 144 19.62 -14.57 11.32
N LYS A 145 19.40 -14.48 12.65
CA LYS A 145 19.78 -15.53 13.62
C LYS A 145 19.24 -16.92 13.23
N TYR A 146 18.05 -16.97 12.64
CA TYR A 146 17.38 -18.20 12.24
C TYR A 146 17.48 -18.49 10.74
N ASN A 147 18.44 -17.87 10.03
CA ASN A 147 18.66 -18.02 8.59
C ASN A 147 17.42 -17.68 7.73
N GLU A 148 16.61 -16.73 8.21
CA GLU A 148 15.47 -16.18 7.50
C GLU A 148 15.73 -14.76 7.00
N ASN A 149 14.91 -14.32 6.05
CA ASN A 149 14.87 -12.93 5.59
C ASN A 149 13.48 -12.62 4.99
N PRO A 150 13.12 -11.34 4.78
CA PRO A 150 11.80 -10.97 4.26
C PRO A 150 11.48 -11.58 2.89
N ASN A 151 12.46 -11.73 1.99
CA ASN A 151 12.22 -12.33 0.66
C ASN A 151 11.84 -13.81 0.80
N ASN A 152 12.58 -14.58 1.61
CA ASN A 152 12.25 -15.98 1.89
C ASN A 152 10.85 -16.12 2.48
N LEU A 153 10.48 -15.29 3.47
CA LEU A 153 9.16 -15.32 4.08
C LEU A 153 8.05 -14.95 3.08
N ASN A 154 8.27 -13.93 2.27
CA ASN A 154 7.33 -13.50 1.24
C ASN A 154 7.13 -14.56 0.14
N GLU A 155 8.18 -15.27 -0.25
CA GLU A 155 8.09 -16.39 -1.20
C GLU A 155 7.25 -17.55 -0.65
N LYS A 156 7.31 -17.82 0.67
CA LYS A 156 6.49 -18.87 1.30
C LYS A 156 5.00 -18.62 1.12
N ILE A 157 4.53 -17.37 1.20
CA ILE A 157 3.12 -17.05 0.97
C ILE A 157 2.78 -16.95 -0.52
N ASN A 158 3.66 -16.36 -1.32
CA ASN A 158 3.42 -16.16 -2.76
C ASN A 158 3.53 -17.44 -3.60
N SER A 159 4.19 -18.48 -3.09
CA SER A 159 4.26 -19.80 -3.73
C SER A 159 2.96 -20.62 -3.61
N LYS A 160 1.99 -20.15 -2.81
CA LYS A 160 0.72 -20.86 -2.58
C LYS A 160 -0.29 -20.58 -3.68
N LYS A 161 -1.18 -21.53 -3.94
CA LYS A 161 -2.22 -21.36 -4.98
C LYS A 161 -3.35 -20.48 -4.45
N ILE A 162 -3.89 -19.62 -5.33
CA ILE A 162 -5.11 -18.88 -5.03
C ILE A 162 -6.21 -19.89 -4.68
N TYR A 163 -6.93 -19.64 -3.58
CA TYR A 163 -7.96 -20.50 -2.98
C TYR A 163 -7.46 -21.76 -2.25
N GLU A 164 -6.14 -21.90 -2.03
CA GLU A 164 -5.60 -22.92 -1.14
C GLU A 164 -5.82 -22.53 0.32
N PHE A 165 -6.31 -23.48 1.14
CA PHE A 165 -6.37 -23.30 2.59
C PHE A 165 -4.99 -23.55 3.18
N ILE A 166 -4.34 -22.49 3.66
CA ILE A 166 -3.04 -22.56 4.29
C ILE A 166 -3.22 -22.31 5.78
N ASP A 167 -2.65 -23.19 6.60
CA ASP A 167 -2.48 -22.93 8.02
C ASP A 167 -1.27 -21.99 8.17
N LEU A 168 -1.53 -20.69 8.41
CA LEU A 168 -0.48 -19.68 8.56
C LEU A 168 0.49 -20.02 9.69
N SER A 169 0.03 -20.73 10.73
CA SER A 169 0.90 -21.17 11.83
C SER A 169 1.96 -22.19 11.36
N LYS A 170 1.65 -22.96 10.31
CA LYS A 170 2.56 -23.91 9.66
C LYS A 170 3.42 -23.28 8.58
N LEU A 171 3.15 -22.03 8.20
CA LEU A 171 4.01 -21.32 7.25
C LEU A 171 5.41 -21.09 7.85
N TYR A 172 5.50 -21.02 9.18
CA TYR A 172 6.71 -20.76 9.92
C TYR A 172 7.03 -21.96 10.82
N GLU A 173 7.75 -22.96 10.31
CA GLU A 173 8.17 -24.16 11.06
C GLU A 173 9.32 -23.88 12.05
N ASN A 174 9.29 -22.73 12.74
CA ASN A 174 10.27 -22.34 13.74
C ASN A 174 9.59 -21.58 14.89
N SER A 175 9.24 -22.31 15.95
CA SER A 175 8.57 -21.75 17.12
C SER A 175 9.47 -20.81 17.93
N GLU A 176 10.79 -21.02 17.91
CA GLU A 176 11.73 -20.15 18.62
C GLU A 176 11.82 -18.76 17.97
N LEU A 177 11.90 -18.71 16.63
CA LEU A 177 11.79 -17.46 15.85
C LEU A 177 10.48 -16.74 16.15
N GLN A 178 9.35 -17.45 16.12
CA GLN A 178 8.04 -16.86 16.37
C GLN A 178 7.96 -16.26 17.78
N ASN A 179 8.47 -16.98 18.78
CA ASN A 179 8.47 -16.50 20.15
C ASN A 179 9.36 -15.27 20.34
N GLU A 180 10.55 -15.23 19.72
CA GLU A 180 11.44 -14.06 19.81
C GLU A 180 10.86 -12.82 19.12
N LEU A 181 10.24 -12.98 17.95
CA LEU A 181 9.52 -11.88 17.30
C LEU A 181 8.33 -11.42 18.13
N TYR A 182 7.58 -12.34 18.75
CA TYR A 182 6.47 -12.01 19.63
C TYR A 182 6.90 -11.18 20.85
N GLU A 183 8.10 -11.41 21.39
CA GLU A 183 8.67 -10.54 22.44
C GLU A 183 8.92 -9.11 21.94
N MET A 184 9.23 -8.92 20.66
CA MET A 184 9.37 -7.59 20.04
C MET A 184 8.01 -6.95 19.79
N ASP A 185 7.02 -7.71 19.35
CA ASP A 185 5.64 -7.24 19.17
C ASP A 185 5.09 -6.65 20.47
N LYS A 186 5.27 -7.36 21.60
CA LYS A 186 4.87 -6.85 22.92
C LYS A 186 5.53 -5.53 23.29
N LYS A 187 6.77 -5.28 22.84
CA LYS A 187 7.48 -4.02 23.07
C LYS A 187 6.98 -2.91 22.15
N PHE A 188 6.57 -3.25 20.93
CA PHE A 188 5.95 -2.32 19.98
C PHE A 188 4.60 -1.82 20.51
N TYR A 189 3.75 -2.74 21.01
CA TYR A 189 2.42 -2.42 21.57
C TYR A 189 2.44 -1.60 22.87
N GLN A 190 3.62 -1.26 23.40
CA GLN A 190 3.75 -0.28 24.49
C GLN A 190 3.59 1.16 24.00
N TYR A 191 3.59 1.40 22.68
CA TYR A 191 3.37 2.71 22.06
C TYR A 191 4.22 3.83 22.68
N LYS A 192 5.51 3.55 22.92
CA LYS A 192 6.42 4.52 23.56
C LYS A 192 6.68 5.76 22.72
N GLU A 193 6.50 5.65 21.41
CA GLU A 193 6.59 6.76 20.47
C GLU A 193 5.27 6.84 19.69
N ASN A 194 4.80 8.05 19.44
CA ASN A 194 3.63 8.29 18.60
C ASN A 194 4.08 8.36 17.13
N LEU A 195 4.10 7.22 16.45
CA LEU A 195 4.56 7.13 15.06
C LEU A 195 3.71 8.00 14.12
N SER A 196 2.39 8.08 14.33
CA SER A 196 1.55 8.94 13.50
C SER A 196 1.96 10.41 13.63
N LYS A 197 2.13 10.91 14.86
CA LYS A 197 2.59 12.28 15.09
C LYS A 197 3.96 12.54 14.48
N LEU A 198 4.96 11.68 14.75
CA LEU A 198 6.33 11.87 14.26
C LEU A 198 6.40 11.89 12.73
N LYS A 199 5.69 10.97 12.08
CA LYS A 199 5.56 10.90 10.61
C LYS A 199 4.92 12.16 10.03
N MET A 200 3.88 12.68 10.68
CA MET A 200 3.18 13.88 10.23
C MET A 200 4.02 15.14 10.43
N ASP A 201 4.68 15.29 11.58
CA ASP A 201 5.62 16.39 11.84
C ASP A 201 6.73 16.40 10.76
N TYR A 202 7.37 15.25 10.48
CA TYR A 202 8.36 15.13 9.42
C TYR A 202 7.80 15.52 8.04
N PHE A 203 6.61 15.05 7.68
CA PHE A 203 6.02 15.37 6.39
C PHE A 203 5.78 16.89 6.25
N GLU A 204 5.17 17.52 7.27
CA GLU A 204 4.87 18.95 7.23
C GLU A 204 6.14 19.81 7.14
N ASP A 205 7.19 19.44 7.86
CA ASP A 205 8.49 20.13 7.83
C ASP A 205 9.19 20.05 6.45
N HIS A 206 8.86 19.03 5.64
CA HIS A 206 9.57 18.74 4.38
C HIS A 206 8.68 18.80 3.12
N CYS A 207 7.40 19.14 3.26
CA CYS A 207 6.44 19.10 2.13
C CYS A 207 6.54 20.31 1.18
N GLN A 208 7.24 21.39 1.52
CA GLN A 208 7.28 22.59 0.68
C GLN A 208 7.86 22.32 -0.71
N THR A 209 8.89 21.48 -0.81
CA THR A 209 9.49 21.09 -2.11
C THR A 209 8.66 20.03 -2.85
N LEU A 210 7.76 19.35 -2.15
CA LEU A 210 6.92 18.29 -2.71
C LEU A 210 5.80 18.86 -3.59
N TRP A 211 5.21 20.01 -3.25
CA TRP A 211 4.05 20.55 -3.97
C TRP A 211 4.31 20.80 -5.46
N PRO A 212 5.41 21.48 -5.87
CA PRO A 212 5.71 21.67 -7.29
C PRO A 212 6.06 20.37 -8.02
N GLU A 213 6.61 19.38 -7.31
CA GLU A 213 6.85 18.05 -7.88
C GLU A 213 5.53 17.33 -8.19
N LEU A 214 4.59 17.35 -7.24
CA LEU A 214 3.29 16.70 -7.42
C LEU A 214 2.48 17.33 -8.55
N GLU A 215 2.45 18.66 -8.62
CA GLU A 215 1.78 19.41 -9.71
C GLU A 215 2.30 18.98 -11.07
N ARG A 216 3.64 18.97 -11.24
CA ARG A 216 4.29 18.58 -12.50
C ARG A 216 4.05 17.12 -12.88
N LYS A 217 4.05 16.20 -11.91
CA LYS A 217 4.09 14.76 -12.17
C LYS A 217 2.70 14.10 -12.21
N TYR A 218 1.72 14.65 -11.51
CA TYR A 218 0.43 13.98 -11.29
C TYR A 218 -0.80 14.83 -11.63
N PHE A 219 -0.64 16.13 -11.94
CA PHE A 219 -1.76 17.03 -12.22
C PHE A 219 -1.67 17.78 -13.56
N ASN A 220 -0.55 17.65 -14.29
CA ASN A 220 -0.37 18.18 -15.65
C ASN A 220 -0.57 17.09 -16.71
#